data_AF-A0A6B3I5U4-F1
#
_entry.id   AF-A0A6B3I5U4-F1
#
_cell.length_a   1.000
_cell.length_b   1.000
_cell.length_c   1.000
_cell.angle_alpha   90.00
_cell.angle_beta   90.00
_cell.angle_gamma   90.00
#
_symmetry.space_group_name_H-M   'P 1'
#
loop_
_entity.id
_entity.type
_entity.pdbx_description
1 polymer ?
#
loop_
_entity_poly.entity_id
_entity_poly.type
_entity_poly.pdbx_seq_one_letter_code
_entity_poly.pdbx_strand_id
1 'polypeptide(L)'
;RVEHAEMLTPETVAAFAELGLTASVQPAFDAAWGGPEGMYAQRLGAERAATLNPYAALLRAGVPLAFGSDSPVTPLDPWGTVRAAAHHRTPDHRISVRAGFTAHTRGGW
;
A
#
# COMPACT_ATOMS: atom_id res chain seq x y z
N ARG A 1 -9.55 -10.85 4.80
CA ARG A 1 -8.35 -10.19 4.22
C ARG A 1 -8.51 -10.08 2.71
N VAL A 2 -7.91 -9.07 2.09
CA VAL A 2 -7.85 -8.88 0.64
C VAL A 2 -6.40 -8.63 0.25
N GLU A 3 -5.92 -9.33 -0.79
CA GLU A 3 -4.55 -9.18 -1.28
C GLU A 3 -4.44 -8.01 -2.27
N HIS A 4 -3.27 -7.38 -2.27
CA HIS A 4 -2.84 -6.28 -3.14
C HIS A 4 -3.55 -4.97 -2.83
N ALA A 5 -4.89 -4.95 -2.93
CA ALA A 5 -5.74 -3.83 -2.57
C ALA A 5 -5.21 -2.45 -3.07
N GLU A 6 -4.65 -2.43 -4.28
CA GLU A 6 -3.88 -1.29 -4.79
C GLU A 6 -4.78 -0.15 -5.29
N MET A 7 -5.92 -0.48 -5.92
CA MET A 7 -6.81 0.49 -6.56
C MET A 7 -8.14 0.59 -5.81
N LEU A 8 -8.10 1.19 -4.63
CA LEU A 8 -9.28 1.37 -3.79
C LEU A 8 -9.90 2.76 -4.02
N THR A 9 -11.22 2.80 -4.16
CA THR A 9 -12.01 4.02 -4.07
C THR A 9 -12.32 4.36 -2.60
N PRO A 10 -12.72 5.60 -2.27
CA PRO A 10 -13.14 5.95 -0.91
C PRO A 10 -14.24 5.04 -0.35
N GLU A 11 -15.19 4.63 -1.19
CA GLU A 11 -16.28 3.72 -0.83
C GLU A 11 -15.73 2.33 -0.47
N THR A 12 -14.77 1.82 -1.24
CA THR A 12 -14.13 0.54 -0.91
C THR A 12 -13.29 0.62 0.36
N VAL A 13 -12.59 1.74 0.62
CA VAL A 13 -11.88 1.94 1.90
C VAL A 13 -12.86 1.94 3.08
N ALA A 14 -14.00 2.62 2.94
CA ALA A 14 -15.05 2.60 3.97
C ALA A 14 -15.59 1.18 4.20
N ALA A 15 -15.82 0.42 3.12
CA ALA A 15 -16.27 -0.97 3.21
C ALA A 15 -15.25 -1.87 3.91
N PHE A 16 -13.94 -1.67 3.72
CA PHE A 16 -12.93 -2.42 4.49
C PHE A 16 -13.06 -2.19 5.99
N ALA A 17 -13.30 -0.95 6.41
CA ALA A 17 -13.48 -0.61 7.81
C ALA A 17 -14.79 -1.18 8.37
N GLU A 18 -15.90 -1.03 7.65
CA GLU A 18 -17.22 -1.54 8.03
C GLU A 18 -17.23 -3.06 8.21
N LEU A 19 -16.57 -3.78 7.28
CA LEU A 19 -16.54 -5.23 7.26
C LEU A 19 -15.40 -5.84 8.10
N GLY A 20 -14.59 -5.02 8.78
CA GLY A 20 -13.45 -5.47 9.58
C GLY A 20 -12.39 -6.22 8.76
N LEU A 21 -12.18 -5.83 7.50
CA LEU A 21 -11.22 -6.47 6.61
C LEU A 21 -9.79 -5.96 6.84
N THR A 22 -8.83 -6.82 6.56
CA THR A 22 -7.39 -6.49 6.52
C THR A 22 -6.93 -6.35 5.08
N ALA A 23 -6.13 -5.31 4.78
CA ALA A 23 -5.47 -5.14 3.49
C ALA A 23 -4.04 -5.72 3.54
N SER A 24 -3.79 -6.75 2.75
CA SER A 24 -2.46 -7.35 2.57
C SER A 24 -1.79 -6.74 1.34
N VAL A 25 -0.81 -5.86 1.55
CA VAL A 25 -0.29 -4.93 0.54
C VAL A 25 1.23 -5.01 0.37
N GLN A 26 1.73 -4.60 -0.80
CA GLN A 26 3.14 -4.71 -1.17
C GLN A 26 3.75 -3.33 -1.49
N PRO A 27 4.23 -2.56 -0.50
CA PRO A 27 4.83 -1.25 -0.74
C PRO A 27 5.99 -1.20 -1.75
N ALA A 28 6.69 -2.33 -1.94
CA ALA A 28 7.73 -2.43 -2.96
C ALA A 28 7.20 -2.21 -4.39
N PHE A 29 5.90 -2.44 -4.63
CA PHE A 29 5.27 -2.24 -5.92
C PHE A 29 5.21 -0.75 -6.29
N ASP A 30 4.82 0.13 -5.36
CA ASP A 30 4.87 1.58 -5.60
C ASP A 30 6.33 2.06 -5.81
N ALA A 31 7.29 1.53 -5.07
CA ALA A 31 8.70 1.87 -5.25
C ALA A 31 9.22 1.50 -6.66
N ALA A 32 8.79 0.35 -7.18
CA ALA A 32 9.21 -0.19 -8.48
C ALA A 32 8.42 0.40 -9.67
N TRP A 33 7.12 0.63 -9.52
CA TRP A 33 6.19 0.86 -10.62
C TRP A 33 5.34 2.13 -10.49
N GLY A 34 5.32 2.73 -9.30
CA GLY A 34 4.60 3.97 -9.03
C GLY A 34 5.28 5.22 -9.57
N GLY A 35 4.68 6.37 -9.26
CA GLY A 35 5.13 7.67 -9.72
C GLY A 35 4.64 8.06 -11.13
N PRO A 36 4.82 9.34 -11.51
CA PRO A 36 4.21 9.93 -12.70
C PRO A 36 4.75 9.36 -14.03
N GLU A 37 5.95 8.79 -14.02
CA GLU A 37 6.59 8.17 -15.20
C GLU A 37 6.70 6.64 -15.09
N GLY A 38 6.24 6.07 -13.98
CA GLY A 38 6.30 4.64 -13.71
C GLY A 38 5.30 3.82 -14.55
N MET A 39 5.41 2.50 -14.46
CA MET A 39 4.53 1.57 -15.18
C MET A 39 3.05 1.83 -14.90
N TYR A 40 2.68 2.18 -13.66
CA TYR A 40 1.28 2.51 -13.34
C TYR A 40 0.74 3.67 -14.17
N ALA A 41 1.50 4.77 -14.27
CA ALA A 41 1.09 5.92 -15.07
C ALA A 41 1.01 5.57 -16.57
N GLN A 42 1.97 4.80 -17.07
CA GLN A 42 1.99 4.36 -18.48
C GLN A 42 0.80 3.45 -18.84
N ARG A 43 0.35 2.60 -17.91
CA ARG A 43 -0.70 1.59 -18.17
C ARG A 43 -2.10 2.09 -17.84
N LEU A 44 -2.23 2.91 -16.80
CA LEU A 44 -3.53 3.33 -16.24
C LEU A 44 -3.84 4.81 -16.50
N GLY A 45 -2.86 5.59 -16.93
CA GLY A 45 -2.92 7.04 -16.97
C GLY A 45 -2.56 7.67 -15.63
N ALA A 46 -2.03 8.89 -15.67
CA ALA A 46 -1.51 9.59 -14.50
C ALA A 46 -2.54 9.76 -13.38
N GLU A 47 -3.80 10.07 -13.72
CA GLU A 47 -4.87 10.29 -12.75
C GLU A 47 -5.15 9.04 -11.90
N ARG A 48 -5.33 7.88 -12.54
CA ARG A 48 -5.57 6.62 -11.80
C ARG A 48 -4.32 6.13 -11.09
N ALA A 49 -3.13 6.32 -11.67
CA ALA A 49 -1.89 5.94 -11.02
C ALA A 49 -1.66 6.71 -9.71
N ALA A 50 -2.06 7.98 -9.65
CA ALA A 50 -1.93 8.81 -8.45
C ALA A 50 -2.82 8.33 -7.27
N THR A 51 -3.87 7.55 -7.53
CA THR A 51 -4.77 7.04 -6.49
C THR A 51 -4.37 5.66 -5.96
N LEU A 52 -3.34 5.03 -6.53
CA LEU A 52 -2.93 3.69 -6.14
C LEU A 52 -2.26 3.65 -4.77
N ASN A 53 -2.34 2.49 -4.14
CA ASN A 53 -1.68 2.15 -2.88
C ASN A 53 -2.01 3.14 -1.74
N PRO A 54 -3.30 3.41 -1.43
CA PRO A 54 -3.70 4.47 -0.50
C PRO A 54 -3.52 4.09 0.99
N TYR A 55 -2.30 3.71 1.40
CA TYR A 55 -2.00 3.17 2.73
C TYR A 55 -2.40 4.11 3.87
N ALA A 56 -2.15 5.40 3.71
CA ALA A 56 -2.55 6.40 4.70
C ALA A 56 -4.06 6.50 4.87
N ALA A 57 -4.84 6.36 3.79
CA ALA A 57 -6.30 6.39 3.86
C ALA A 57 -6.85 5.15 4.57
N LEU A 58 -6.31 3.97 4.26
CA LEU A 58 -6.64 2.71 4.93
C LEU A 58 -6.39 2.81 6.45
N LEU A 59 -5.20 3.25 6.86
CA LEU A 59 -4.88 3.41 8.28
C LEU A 59 -5.77 4.46 8.98
N ARG A 60 -6.08 5.59 8.31
CA ARG A 60 -7.00 6.61 8.87
C ARG A 60 -8.41 6.07 9.08
N ALA A 61 -8.86 5.17 8.20
CA ALA A 61 -10.15 4.50 8.31
C ALA A 61 -10.15 3.35 9.36
N GLY A 62 -9.01 3.07 10.01
CA GLY A 62 -8.89 1.98 10.98
C GLY A 62 -8.67 0.60 10.35
N VAL A 63 -8.39 0.55 9.04
CA VAL A 63 -8.14 -0.71 8.33
C VAL A 63 -6.74 -1.22 8.65
N PRO A 64 -6.60 -2.45 9.18
CA PRO A 64 -5.29 -3.04 9.42
C PRO A 64 -4.55 -3.28 8.11
N LEU A 65 -3.25 -2.96 8.09
CA LEU A 65 -2.35 -3.27 6.99
C LEU A 65 -1.45 -4.45 7.37
N ALA A 66 -1.39 -5.46 6.50
CA ALA A 66 -0.38 -6.51 6.50
C ALA A 66 0.58 -6.25 5.34
N PHE A 67 1.87 -6.16 5.59
CA PHE A 67 2.84 -5.98 4.50
C PHE A 67 3.37 -7.34 4.01
N GLY A 68 3.52 -7.46 2.71
CA GLY A 68 4.21 -8.57 2.05
C GLY A 68 5.11 -8.08 0.91
N SER A 69 5.98 -8.95 0.40
CA SER A 69 6.79 -8.67 -0.79
C SER A 69 6.25 -9.31 -2.06
N ASP A 70 5.27 -10.21 -1.93
CA ASP A 70 4.84 -11.10 -3.02
C ASP A 70 6.06 -11.82 -3.66
N SER A 71 7.00 -12.28 -2.84
CA SER A 71 8.22 -12.93 -3.34
C SER A 71 7.87 -14.13 -4.22
N PRO A 72 8.50 -14.28 -5.41
CA PRO A 72 9.71 -13.57 -5.86
C PRO A 72 9.45 -12.33 -6.73
N VAL A 73 8.22 -11.81 -6.82
CA VAL A 73 7.89 -10.63 -7.64
C VAL A 73 8.68 -9.40 -7.19
N THR A 74 8.78 -9.16 -5.88
CA THR A 74 9.77 -8.25 -5.30
C THR A 74 10.64 -8.95 -4.24
N PRO A 75 11.86 -8.45 -3.96
CA PRO A 75 12.78 -9.09 -3.01
C PRO A 75 12.20 -9.23 -1.61
N LEU A 76 12.65 -10.27 -0.88
CA LEU A 76 12.45 -10.39 0.57
C LEU A 76 13.33 -9.37 1.31
N ASP A 77 12.91 -8.10 1.29
CA ASP A 77 13.58 -6.98 1.95
C ASP A 77 12.60 -6.22 2.87
N PRO A 78 12.40 -6.68 4.12
CA PRO A 78 11.45 -6.07 5.06
C PRO A 78 11.68 -4.58 5.30
N TRP A 79 12.94 -4.17 5.45
CA TRP A 79 13.28 -2.77 5.68
C TRP A 79 13.11 -1.94 4.41
N GLY A 80 13.38 -2.51 3.24
CA GLY A 80 13.02 -1.92 1.94
C GLY A 80 11.52 -1.68 1.80
N THR A 81 10.69 -2.63 2.23
CA THR A 81 9.22 -2.47 2.24
C THR A 81 8.77 -1.34 3.19
N VAL A 82 9.33 -1.28 4.41
CA VAL A 82 9.04 -0.18 5.35
C VAL A 82 9.47 1.18 4.75
N ARG A 83 10.66 1.25 4.15
CA ARG A 83 11.17 2.44 3.47
C ARG A 83 10.23 2.85 2.33
N ALA A 84 9.81 1.91 1.50
CA ALA A 84 8.91 2.16 0.37
C ALA A 84 7.57 2.76 0.84
N ALA A 85 6.97 2.23 1.91
CA ALA A 85 5.73 2.78 2.47
C ALA A 85 5.91 4.19 3.05
N ALA A 86 7.07 4.49 3.65
CA ALA A 86 7.37 5.80 4.22
C ALA A 86 7.74 6.86 3.17
N HIS A 87 8.27 6.42 2.03
CA HIS A 87 8.69 7.26 0.90
C HIS A 87 7.86 6.95 -0.36
N HIS A 88 6.56 6.74 -0.17
CA HIS A 88 5.60 6.49 -1.25
C HIS A 88 5.71 7.56 -2.34
N ARG A 89 5.58 7.18 -3.62
CA ARG A 89 5.71 8.08 -4.77
C ARG A 89 4.65 9.18 -4.78
N THR A 90 3.48 8.87 -4.23
CA THR A 90 2.42 9.85 -3.92
C THR A 90 2.48 10.25 -2.44
N PRO A 91 2.84 11.51 -2.09
CA PRO A 91 3.05 11.93 -0.70
C PRO A 91 1.85 11.73 0.24
N ASP A 92 0.62 11.86 -0.27
CA ASP A 92 -0.60 11.72 0.55
C ASP A 92 -0.89 10.28 1.00
N HIS A 93 -0.28 9.30 0.34
CA HIS A 93 -0.45 7.88 0.63
C HIS A 93 0.63 7.30 1.55
N ARG A 94 1.69 8.07 1.83
CA ARG A 94 2.80 7.64 2.70
C ARG A 94 2.33 7.43 4.15
N ILE A 95 2.99 6.52 4.85
CA ILE A 95 2.75 6.28 6.27
C ILE A 95 4.05 6.46 7.08
N SER A 96 3.94 6.60 8.40
CA SER A 96 5.15 6.69 9.23
C SER A 96 5.94 5.38 9.20
N VAL A 97 7.27 5.45 9.42
CA VAL A 97 8.12 4.27 9.60
C VAL A 97 7.59 3.36 10.72
N ARG A 98 7.06 3.95 11.81
CA ARG A 98 6.42 3.20 12.89
C ARG A 98 5.22 2.40 12.39
N ALA A 99 4.33 3.02 11.61
CA ALA A 99 3.18 2.34 11.05
C ALA A 99 3.59 1.21 10.08
N GLY A 100 4.60 1.47 9.22
CA GLY A 100 5.16 0.45 8.33
C GLY A 100 5.75 -0.74 9.08
N PHE A 101 6.51 -0.50 10.16
CA PHE A 101 7.05 -1.55 11.01
C PHE A 101 5.96 -2.38 11.69
N THR A 102 4.90 -1.72 12.19
CA THR A 102 3.73 -2.42 12.76
C THR A 102 3.04 -3.31 11.72
N ALA A 103 2.88 -2.83 10.48
CA ALA A 103 2.27 -3.60 9.39
C ALA A 103 3.09 -4.84 9.00
N HIS A 104 4.40 -4.80 9.19
CA HIS A 104 5.33 -5.92 8.95
C HIS A 104 5.40 -6.95 10.08
N THR A 105 4.86 -6.64 11.25
CA THR A 105 5.04 -7.46 12.46
C THR A 105 3.71 -7.91 13.05
N ARG A 106 2.85 -6.96 13.43
CA ARG A 106 1.55 -7.22 14.06
C ARG A 106 0.41 -7.24 13.07
N GLY A 107 0.57 -6.59 11.92
CA GLY A 107 -0.49 -6.45 10.93
C GLY A 107 -0.77 -7.70 10.11
N GLY A 108 0.20 -8.62 10.01
CA GLY A 108 0.10 -9.85 9.22
C GLY A 108 -0.48 -11.07 9.93
N TRP A 109 -0.92 -10.94 11.18
CA TRP A 109 -1.45 -12.03 12.02
C TRP A 109 -2.91 -11.79 12.40
#